data_AF-E6PP46-F1
#
_entry.id   AF-E6PP46-F1
#
_cell.length_a   1.000
_cell.length_b   1.000
_cell.length_c   1.000
_cell.angle_alpha   90.00
_cell.angle_beta   90.00
_cell.angle_gamma   90.00
#
_symmetry.space_group_name_H-M   'P 1'
#
loop_
_entity.id
_entity.type
_entity.pdbx_description
1 polymer ?
#
loop_
_entity_poly.entity_id
_entity_poly.type
_entity_poly.pdbx_seq_one_letter_code
_entity_poly.pdbx_strand_id
1 'polypeptide(L)' 'MDMFLTTAELRELTGRMRPSAQIRALRSMGIPHRVRPDGTPTVTRSFVEADLGATISQRRQAELEPAWENI' A
#
# COMPACT_ATOMS: atom_id res chain seq x y z
N MET A 1 9.82 8.12 -3.81
CA MET A 1 8.83 7.07 -4.13
C MET A 1 9.50 5.72 -3.88
N ASP A 2 9.30 5.16 -2.69
CA ASP A 2 9.84 3.83 -2.38
C ASP A 2 8.77 2.77 -2.60
N MET A 3 9.16 1.67 -3.24
CA MET A 3 8.29 0.53 -3.57
C MET A 3 7.74 -0.16 -2.31
N PHE A 4 8.47 -0.10 -1.20
CA PHE A 4 8.14 -0.75 0.08
C PHE A 4 8.07 0.27 1.21
N LEU A 5 7.36 -0.08 2.28
CA LEU A 5 7.40 0.67 3.51
C LEU A 5 8.75 0.52 4.20
N THR A 6 9.28 1.65 4.68
CA THR A 6 10.48 1.69 5.51
C THR A 6 10.21 1.11 6.90
N THR A 7 11.28 0.84 7.65
CA THR A 7 11.15 0.39 9.04
C THR A 7 10.41 1.40 9.92
N ALA A 8 10.59 2.71 9.68
CA ALA A 8 9.89 3.76 10.42
C ALA A 8 8.38 3.73 10.13
N GLU A 9 8.00 3.64 8.85
CA GLU A 9 6.60 3.57 8.44
C GLU A 9 5.92 2.28 8.90
N LEU A 10 6.63 1.15 8.91
CA LEU A 10 6.10 -0.09 9.49
C LEU A 10 5.85 0.05 11.00
N ARG A 11 6.68 0.81 11.72
CA ARG A 11 6.47 1.09 13.15
C ARG A 11 5.26 2.01 13.36
N GLU A 12 5.09 3.00 12.50
CA GLU A 12 3.95 3.92 12.53
C GLU A 12 2.65 3.19 12.20
N LEU A 13 2.62 2.44 11.10
CA LEU A 13 1.46 1.67 10.65
C LEU A 13 1.00 0.63 11.69
N THR A 14 1.94 -0.09 12.31
CA THR A 14 1.60 -1.17 13.24
C THR A 14 1.54 -0.74 14.70
N GLY A 15 2.11 0.42 15.06
CA GLY A 15 2.35 0.82 16.45
C GLY A 15 3.31 -0.10 17.21
N ARG A 16 4.07 -0.97 16.52
CA ARG A 16 4.95 -1.98 17.14
C ARG A 16 6.41 -1.79 16.73
N MET A 17 7.32 -2.05 17.67
CA MET A 17 8.76 -1.98 17.43
C MET A 17 9.42 -3.32 17.06
N ARG A 18 8.96 -4.43 17.65
CA ARG A 18 9.60 -5.75 17.45
C ARG A 18 9.08 -6.39 16.15
N PRO A 19 9.94 -6.95 15.28
CA PRO A 19 9.50 -7.56 14.01
C PRO A 19 8.40 -8.62 14.16
N SER A 20 8.52 -9.50 15.16
CA SER A 20 7.49 -10.51 15.44
C SER A 20 6.16 -9.94 15.92
N ALA A 21 6.17 -8.76 16.55
CA ALA A 21 4.95 -8.04 16.93
C ALA A 21 4.34 -7.32 15.72
N GLN A 22 5.17 -6.74 14.86
CA GLN A 22 4.73 -6.14 13.59
C GLN A 22 4.07 -7.19 12.68
N ILE A 23 4.69 -8.36 12.51
CA ILE A 23 4.12 -9.47 11.71
C ILE A 23 2.74 -9.88 12.24
N ARG A 24 2.58 -10.01 13.57
CA ARG A 24 1.28 -10.33 14.18
C ARG A 24 0.25 -9.23 13.93
N ALA A 25 0.64 -7.96 14.05
CA ALA A 25 -0.24 -6.83 13.76
C ALA A 25 -0.67 -6.81 12.29
N LEU A 26 0.26 -7.01 11.35
CA LEU A 26 -0.03 -7.08 9.92
C LEU A 26 -1.00 -8.22 9.59
N ARG A 27 -0.85 -9.39 10.23
CA ARG A 27 -1.82 -10.50 10.12
C ARG A 27 -3.20 -10.13 10.66
N SER A 28 -3.29 -9.48 11.82
CA SER A 28 -4.58 -9.06 12.38
C SER A 28 -5.25 -7.95 11.56
N MET A 29 -4.46 -7.11 10.88
CA MET A 29 -4.95 -6.08 9.97
C MET A 29 -5.35 -6.65 8.60
N GLY A 30 -5.04 -7.92 8.30
CA GLY A 30 -5.28 -8.50 6.98
C GLY A 30 -4.32 -7.99 5.89
N ILE A 31 -3.22 -7.32 6.26
CA ILE A 31 -2.26 -6.75 5.31
C ILE A 31 -1.27 -7.84 4.85
N PRO A 32 -1.21 -8.15 3.53
CA PRO A 32 -0.22 -9.04 2.96
C PRO A 32 1.19 -8.48 3.18
N HIS A 33 2.08 -9.34 3.65
CA HIS A 33 3.47 -9.00 3.94
C HIS A 33 4.38 -10.18 3.61
N ARG A 34 5.64 -9.89 3.34
CA ARG A 34 6.70 -10.90 3.24
C ARG A 34 7.68 -10.74 4.40
N VAL A 35 8.23 -11.85 4.85
CA VAL A 35 9.32 -11.86 5.84
C VAL A 35 10.63 -11.97 5.08
N ARG A 36 11.54 -11.03 5.31
CA ARG A 36 12.89 -11.03 4.74
C ARG A 36 13.75 -12.10 5.40
N PRO A 37 14.89 -12.50 4.81
CA PRO A 37 15.82 -13.45 5.43
C PRO A 37 16.34 -12.98 6.80
N ASP A 38 16.35 -11.67 7.06
CA ASP A 38 16.72 -11.05 8.34
C ASP A 38 15.62 -11.14 9.42
N GLY A 39 14.45 -11.70 9.11
CA GLY A 39 13.31 -11.85 10.02
C GLY A 39 12.42 -10.60 10.14
N THR A 40 12.68 -9.55 9.38
CA THR A 40 11.86 -8.33 9.39
C THR A 40 10.75 -8.36 8.32
N PRO A 41 9.57 -7.77 8.59
CA PRO A 41 8.52 -7.68 7.58
C PRO A 41 8.87 -6.65 6.49
N THR A 42 8.34 -6.89 5.29
CA THR A 42 8.24 -5.91 4.21
C THR A 42 6.84 -5.91 3.63
N VAL A 43 6.35 -4.72 3.31
CA VAL A 43 5.00 -4.47 2.78
C VAL A 43 5.13 -3.49 1.61
N THR A 44 4.42 -3.76 0.52
CA THR A 44 4.39 -2.86 -0.64
C THR A 44 3.56 -1.63 -0.32
N ARG A 45 4.08 -0.43 -0.62
CA ARG A 45 3.39 0.83 -0.33
C ARG A 45 2.03 0.91 -1.03
N SER A 46 1.97 0.52 -2.30
CA SER A 46 0.73 0.58 -3.10
C SER A 46 -0.41 -0.24 -2.52
N PHE A 47 -0.11 -1.36 -1.83
CA PHE A 47 -1.14 -2.16 -1.18
C PHE A 47 -1.79 -1.38 -0.03
N VAL A 48 -0.98 -0.75 0.82
CA VAL A 48 -1.46 0.01 1.99
C VAL A 48 -2.22 1.25 1.55
N GLU A 49 -1.75 1.93 0.51
CA GLU A 49 -2.47 3.06 -0.09
C GLU A 49 -3.84 2.62 -0.67
N ALA A 50 -3.90 1.45 -1.31
CA ALA A 50 -5.16 0.91 -1.82
C ALA A 50 -6.13 0.52 -0.68
N ASP A 51 -5.62 -0.16 0.35
CA ASP A 51 -6.39 -0.62 1.50
C ASP A 51 -6.98 0.54 2.31
N LEU A 52 -6.21 1.62 2.50
CA LEU A 52 -6.64 2.81 3.24
C LEU A 52 -7.49 3.78 2.43
N GLY A 53 -7.88 3.43 1.19
CA GLY A 53 -8.66 4.30 0.32
C GLY A 53 -7.89 5.51 -0.22
N ALA A 54 -6.57 5.53 -0.08
CA ALA A 54 -5.69 6.54 -0.67
C ALA A 54 -5.42 6.28 -2.16
N THR A 55 -6.18 5.40 -2.81
CA THR A 55 -6.19 5.33 -4.27
C THR A 55 -6.81 6.63 -4.76
N ILE A 56 -5.95 7.58 -5.11
CA ILE A 56 -6.30 8.58 -6.12
C ILE A 56 -6.71 7.76 -7.31
N SER A 57 -8.02 7.63 -7.48
CA SER A 57 -8.59 7.20 -8.73
C SER A 57 -8.06 8.23 -9.71
N GLN A 58 -6.98 7.90 -10.42
CA GLN A 58 -6.93 8.23 -11.83
C GLN A 58 -8.13 7.50 -12.40
N ARG A 59 -9.31 8.11 -12.21
CA ARG A 59 -10.43 7.96 -13.11
C ARG A 59 -9.74 8.15 -14.43
N ARG A 60 -9.53 7.04 -15.16
CA ARG A 60 -9.16 7.06 -16.57
C ARG A 60 -10.07 8.16 -17.09
N GLN A 61 -9.47 9.28 -17.47
CA GLN A 61 -10.16 10.20 -18.36
C GLN A 61 -10.37 9.28 -19.56
N ALA A 62 -11.54 8.63 -19.60
CA ALA A 62 -12.11 8.17 -20.84
C ALA A 62 -12.12 9.46 -21.61
N GLU A 63 -11.14 9.55 -22.51
CA GLU A 63 -10.97 10.59 -23.49
C GLU A 63 -12.38 10.82 -24.02
N LEU A 64 -12.99 11.90 -23.54
CA LEU A 64 -14.26 12.36 -24.05
C LEU A 64 -13.89 12.93 -25.40
N GLU A 65 -13.66 12.03 -26.36
CA GLU A 65 -13.67 12.34 -27.79
C GLU A 65 -14.91 13.19 -27.98
N PRO A 66 -14.74 14.49 -28.23
CA PRO A 66 -15.87 15.38 -28.21
C PRO A 66 -16.69 15.05 -29.47
N ALA A 67 -17.93 14.64 -29.26
CA ALA A 67 -18.84 14.09 -30.28
C ALA A 67 -19.28 15.11 -31.37
N TRP A 68 -18.48 16.12 -31.67
CA TRP A 68 -18.74 17.12 -32.72
C TRP A 68 -18.14 16.76 -34.08
N GLU A 69 -17.33 15.70 -34.20
CA GLU A 69 -16.80 15.23 -35.50
C GLU A 69 -17.85 14.51 -36.39
N ASN A 70 -19.12 14.45 -35.97
CA ASN A 70 -20.21 13.82 -36.73
C ASN A 70 -21.33 14.78 -37.17
N ILE A 71 -21.07 16.09 -37.34
CA ILE A 71 -22.06 17.07 -37.85
C ILE A 71 -21.60 17.69 -39.16
#